data_AF-A0A945LJQ1-F1
#
_entry.id   AF-A0A945LJQ1-F1
#
_cell.length_a   1.000
_cell.length_b   1.000
_cell.length_c   1.000
_cell.angle_alpha   90.00
_cell.angle_beta   90.00
_cell.angle_gamma   90.00
#
_symmetry.space_group_name_H-M   'P 1'
#
loop_
_entity.id
_entity.type
_entity.pdbx_description
1 polymer ?
#
loop_
_entity_poly.entity_id
_entity_poly.type
_entity_poly.pdbx_seq_one_letter_code
_entity_poly.pdbx_strand_id
1 'polypeptide(L)'
;MAFLRFPIPEFDFNQFKDLSWAAPSYLSQSDIDGLISAQQSGDASSYGAYAVETNDAVLEKFNIRGEHAHAVLCVLPEGDVHVIGRSYAWWKQRVVVTNSLDAGNLEVAFDWNTPRPMNNRLGPDDGMTIKGGVYYALAAHRYDDHWIANRTLEDNEWDGGDASNGFRMLAASKDDANEFCEICLSFTWNE
;
A
#
# COMPACT_ATOMS: atom_id res chain seq x y z
N MET A 1 -26.39 -0.23 -28.08
CA MET A 1 -25.50 0.57 -27.20
C MET A 1 -24.32 -0.32 -26.86
N ALA A 2 -23.10 0.05 -27.28
CA ALA A 2 -21.91 -0.59 -26.74
C ALA A 2 -21.87 -0.29 -25.24
N PHE A 3 -21.80 -1.31 -24.40
CA PHE A 3 -21.37 -1.14 -23.02
C PHE A 3 -20.03 -0.42 -23.10
N LEU A 4 -19.98 0.85 -22.71
CA LEU A 4 -18.74 1.59 -22.54
C LEU A 4 -17.91 0.77 -21.53
N ARG A 5 -17.01 -0.06 -22.05
CA ARG A 5 -15.94 -0.65 -21.26
C ARG A 5 -15.18 0.57 -20.77
N PHE A 6 -15.34 0.90 -19.48
CA PHE A 6 -14.48 1.87 -18.82
C PHE A 6 -13.04 1.53 -19.24
N PRO A 7 -12.32 2.47 -19.88
CA PRO A 7 -10.95 2.22 -20.29
C PRO A 7 -10.19 1.76 -19.05
N ILE A 8 -9.62 0.56 -19.13
CA ILE A 8 -8.82 0.01 -18.05
C ILE A 8 -7.43 0.63 -18.24
N PRO A 9 -6.89 1.37 -17.26
CA PRO A 9 -5.56 1.95 -17.38
C PRO A 9 -4.52 0.88 -17.71
N GLU A 10 -3.54 1.22 -18.55
CA GLU A 10 -2.40 0.33 -18.79
C GLU A 10 -1.61 0.16 -17.49
N PHE A 11 -1.28 -1.09 -17.19
CA PHE A 11 -0.50 -1.48 -16.03
C PHE A 11 0.34 -2.70 -16.43
N ASP A 12 1.65 -2.51 -16.55
CA ASP A 12 2.57 -3.60 -16.84
C ASP A 12 2.80 -4.43 -15.57
N PHE A 13 1.84 -5.31 -15.31
CA PHE A 13 1.81 -6.17 -14.13
C PHE A 13 2.79 -7.35 -14.19
N ASN A 14 3.31 -7.68 -15.38
CA ASN A 14 4.08 -8.92 -15.56
C ASN A 14 5.40 -8.90 -14.80
N GLN A 15 6.00 -7.72 -14.62
CA GLN A 15 7.24 -7.56 -13.86
C GLN A 15 7.07 -7.86 -12.36
N PHE A 16 5.84 -7.85 -11.84
CA PHE A 16 5.56 -8.13 -10.42
C PHE A 16 5.10 -9.58 -10.18
N LYS A 17 5.18 -10.42 -11.20
CA LYS A 17 4.93 -11.85 -11.07
C LYS A 17 6.21 -12.57 -10.67
N ASP A 18 6.04 -13.62 -9.88
CA ASP A 18 7.11 -14.54 -9.49
C ASP A 18 8.26 -13.88 -8.71
N LEU A 19 8.02 -12.71 -8.10
CA LEU A 19 8.98 -12.08 -7.20
C LEU A 19 9.19 -12.98 -5.98
N SER A 20 10.44 -13.14 -5.58
CA SER A 20 10.78 -13.89 -4.36
C SER A 20 10.18 -13.20 -3.15
N TRP A 21 9.58 -13.99 -2.26
CA TRP A 21 8.99 -13.47 -1.02
C TRP A 21 9.51 -14.24 0.19
N ALA A 22 9.76 -13.48 1.24
CA ALA A 22 9.97 -13.97 2.60
C ALA A 22 9.09 -13.13 3.54
N ALA A 23 8.71 -13.71 4.67
CA ALA A 23 7.99 -12.95 5.68
C ALA A 23 8.80 -11.70 6.09
N PRO A 24 8.15 -10.53 6.19
CA PRO A 24 8.85 -9.29 6.52
C PRO A 24 9.45 -9.37 7.93
N SER A 25 10.58 -8.68 8.11
CA SER A 25 11.09 -8.38 9.45
C SER A 25 10.50 -7.05 9.89
N TYR A 26 9.70 -7.07 10.94
CA TYR A 26 9.03 -5.88 11.42
C TYR A 26 10.00 -4.94 12.15
N LEU A 27 9.84 -3.64 11.92
CA LEU A 27 10.57 -2.63 12.68
C LEU A 27 10.19 -2.65 14.16
N SER A 28 11.17 -2.37 15.01
CA SER A 28 10.91 -2.12 16.43
C SER A 28 10.32 -0.72 16.62
N GLN A 29 9.66 -0.49 17.77
CA GLN A 29 9.13 0.85 18.08
C GLN A 29 10.22 1.93 18.05
N SER A 30 11.45 1.62 18.50
CA SER A 30 12.57 2.57 18.45
C SER A 30 13.00 2.91 17.02
N ASP A 31 12.91 1.97 16.08
CA ASP A 31 13.23 2.23 14.68
C ASP A 31 12.15 3.09 14.03
N ILE A 32 10.87 2.83 14.36
CA ILE A 32 9.73 3.63 13.91
C ILE A 32 9.87 5.08 14.42
N ASP A 33 10.15 5.27 15.71
CA ASP A 33 10.35 6.61 16.30
C ASP A 33 11.55 7.34 15.66
N GLY A 34 12.61 6.58 15.33
CA GLY A 34 13.77 7.08 14.61
C GLY A 34 13.42 7.57 13.20
N LEU A 35 12.66 6.79 12.43
CA LEU A 35 12.19 7.17 11.09
C LEU A 35 11.26 8.38 11.12
N ILE A 36 10.35 8.45 12.09
CA ILE A 36 9.46 9.62 12.28
C ILE A 36 10.30 10.88 12.57
N SER A 37 11.30 10.77 13.44
CA SER A 37 12.17 11.89 13.78
C SER A 37 13.04 12.33 12.58
N ALA A 38 13.53 11.37 11.79
CA ALA A 38 14.30 11.63 10.57
C ALA A 38 13.44 12.27 9.47
N GLN A 39 12.18 11.85 9.35
CA GLN A 39 11.21 12.48 8.44
C GLN A 39 10.98 13.95 8.82
N GLN A 40 10.80 14.24 10.10
CA GLN A 40 10.60 15.61 10.62
C GLN A 40 11.84 16.51 10.46
N SER A 41 13.04 15.93 10.43
CA SER A 41 14.27 16.67 10.15
C SER A 41 14.58 16.82 8.66
N GLY A 42 13.76 16.23 7.78
CA GLY A 42 13.94 16.28 6.33
C GLY A 42 15.02 15.32 5.81
N ASP A 43 15.33 14.24 6.52
CA ASP A 43 16.30 13.24 6.08
C ASP A 43 15.71 12.35 4.97
N ALA A 44 16.14 12.60 3.73
CA ALA A 44 15.67 11.85 2.56
C ALA A 44 15.99 10.35 2.59
N SER A 45 17.00 9.93 3.37
CA SER A 45 17.34 8.51 3.50
C SER A 45 16.31 7.71 4.32
N SER A 46 15.41 8.40 5.02
CA SER A 46 14.33 7.80 5.80
C SER A 46 13.04 7.56 5.00
N TYR A 47 12.93 8.08 3.77
CA TYR A 47 11.72 7.95 2.97
C TYR A 47 11.61 6.56 2.36
N GLY A 48 10.43 5.96 2.46
CA GLY A 48 10.24 4.59 2.03
C GLY A 48 9.02 3.91 2.66
N ALA A 49 8.86 2.65 2.30
CA ALA A 49 7.93 1.70 2.86
C ALA A 49 8.66 0.71 3.77
N TYR A 50 8.10 0.46 4.97
CA TYR A 50 8.69 -0.45 5.95
C TYR A 50 7.59 -1.28 6.62
N ALA A 51 7.78 -2.60 6.70
CA ALA A 51 6.83 -3.46 7.39
C ALA A 51 6.87 -3.22 8.92
N VAL A 52 5.69 -3.09 9.53
CA VAL A 52 5.51 -2.90 10.97
C VAL A 52 4.39 -3.79 11.48
N GLU A 53 4.50 -4.21 12.74
CA GLU A 53 3.40 -4.90 13.40
C GLU A 53 2.18 -3.97 13.51
N THR A 54 0.99 -4.57 13.41
CA THR A 54 -0.27 -3.88 13.66
C THR A 54 -0.98 -4.57 14.81
N ASN A 55 -1.89 -3.86 15.49
CA ASN A 55 -2.64 -4.44 16.59
C ASN A 55 -4.02 -4.94 16.14
N ASP A 56 -4.54 -5.91 16.89
CA ASP A 56 -5.82 -6.56 16.62
C ASP A 56 -6.99 -5.57 16.59
N ALA A 57 -6.95 -4.50 17.38
CA ALA A 57 -8.02 -3.51 17.44
C ALA A 57 -8.15 -2.70 16.12
N VAL A 58 -7.01 -2.38 15.48
CA VAL A 58 -7.00 -1.75 14.14
C VAL A 58 -7.54 -2.73 13.10
N LEU A 59 -7.08 -3.98 13.13
CA LEU A 59 -7.52 -5.02 12.20
C LEU A 59 -9.02 -5.27 12.30
N GLU A 60 -9.56 -5.37 13.53
CA GLU A 60 -10.98 -5.52 13.80
C GLU A 60 -11.80 -4.34 13.26
N LYS A 61 -11.32 -3.10 13.45
CA LYS A 61 -11.98 -1.88 12.95
C LYS A 61 -12.20 -1.91 11.43
N PHE A 62 -11.29 -2.56 10.68
CA PHE A 62 -11.39 -2.71 9.24
C PHE A 62 -11.90 -4.09 8.78
N ASN A 63 -12.23 -4.98 9.71
CA ASN A 63 -12.61 -6.39 9.49
C ASN A 63 -11.56 -7.14 8.64
N ILE A 64 -10.28 -6.92 8.94
CA ILE A 64 -9.12 -7.59 8.33
C ILE A 64 -8.65 -8.71 9.26
N ARG A 65 -8.31 -9.86 8.70
CA ARG A 65 -7.84 -11.06 9.42
C ARG A 65 -6.78 -11.79 8.61
N GLY A 66 -6.15 -12.81 9.17
CA GLY A 66 -5.24 -13.71 8.46
C GLY A 66 -3.81 -13.65 8.97
N GLU A 67 -2.99 -14.62 8.51
CA GLU A 67 -1.64 -14.84 9.03
C GLU A 67 -0.64 -13.75 8.62
N HIS A 68 -0.91 -13.05 7.53
CA HIS A 68 -0.07 -11.96 7.01
C HIS A 68 -0.52 -10.58 7.49
N ALA A 69 -1.33 -10.50 8.54
CA ALA A 69 -1.87 -9.23 9.02
C ALA A 69 -0.77 -8.37 9.67
N HIS A 70 -0.38 -7.32 8.95
CA HIS A 70 0.58 -6.31 9.39
C HIS A 70 0.28 -5.00 8.65
N ALA A 71 0.96 -3.92 9.02
CA ALA A 71 0.89 -2.64 8.31
C ALA A 71 2.22 -2.33 7.63
N VAL A 72 2.18 -1.50 6.60
CA VAL A 72 3.37 -0.92 5.98
C VAL A 72 3.43 0.56 6.34
N LEU A 73 4.44 0.93 7.12
CA LEU A 73 4.79 2.32 7.41
C LEU A 73 5.30 2.98 6.13
N CYS A 74 4.62 4.03 5.68
CA CYS A 74 5.02 4.86 4.55
C CYS A 74 5.55 6.19 5.08
N VAL A 75 6.85 6.42 4.93
CA VAL A 75 7.53 7.64 5.34
C VAL A 75 7.72 8.52 4.10
N LEU A 76 7.11 9.71 4.13
CA LEU A 76 7.03 10.61 2.98
C LEU A 76 7.73 11.95 3.26
N PRO A 77 8.32 12.61 2.25
CA PRO A 77 8.83 13.98 2.39
C PRO A 77 7.72 14.94 2.79
N GLU A 78 8.08 16.06 3.43
CA GLU A 78 7.14 17.18 3.55
C GLU A 78 6.76 17.72 2.17
N GLY A 79 5.49 18.06 1.98
CA GLY A 79 5.00 18.60 0.70
C GLY A 79 3.83 17.81 0.14
N ASP A 80 3.67 17.86 -1.17
CA ASP A 80 2.62 17.16 -1.89
C ASP A 80 3.17 15.84 -2.44
N VAL A 81 2.56 14.74 -2.02
CA VAL A 81 2.89 13.39 -2.52
C VAL A 81 1.75 12.86 -3.34
N HIS A 82 2.07 12.40 -4.54
CA HIS A 82 1.11 11.77 -5.43
C HIS A 82 1.07 10.26 -5.17
N VAL A 83 -0.14 9.75 -4.93
CA VAL A 83 -0.41 8.35 -4.62
C VAL A 83 -1.28 7.74 -5.70
N ILE A 84 -0.82 6.64 -6.29
CA ILE A 84 -1.57 5.91 -7.31
C ILE A 84 -1.69 4.43 -6.95
N GLY A 85 -2.90 3.90 -7.04
CA GLY A 85 -3.18 2.50 -6.81
C GLY A 85 -3.50 1.76 -8.11
N ARG A 86 -2.73 0.71 -8.38
CA ARG A 86 -2.98 -0.26 -9.45
C ARG A 86 -3.20 -1.65 -8.84
N SER A 87 -3.83 -2.53 -9.60
CA SER A 87 -4.15 -3.90 -9.15
C SER A 87 -4.27 -4.83 -10.34
N TYR A 88 -3.89 -6.09 -10.25
CA TYR A 88 -4.27 -7.10 -11.23
C TYR A 88 -4.52 -8.41 -10.51
N ALA A 89 -5.74 -8.59 -10.02
CA ALA A 89 -6.09 -9.70 -9.14
C ALA A 89 -7.43 -10.34 -9.49
N TRP A 90 -7.56 -11.64 -9.24
CA TRP A 90 -8.84 -12.35 -9.34
C TRP A 90 -9.82 -12.04 -8.20
N TRP A 91 -9.32 -11.54 -7.07
CA TRP A 91 -10.16 -11.06 -5.97
C TRP A 91 -10.33 -9.54 -6.01
N LYS A 92 -11.36 -9.08 -5.29
CA LYS A 92 -11.45 -7.66 -4.96
C LYS A 92 -10.36 -7.33 -3.95
N GLN A 93 -9.62 -6.26 -4.21
CA GLN A 93 -8.51 -5.81 -3.38
C GLN A 93 -8.92 -4.55 -2.65
N ARG A 94 -8.34 -4.33 -1.47
CA ARG A 94 -8.52 -3.17 -0.61
C ARG A 94 -7.20 -2.69 -0.07
N VAL A 95 -7.04 -1.38 -0.05
CA VAL A 95 -5.99 -0.70 0.69
C VAL A 95 -6.63 0.32 1.59
N VAL A 96 -6.27 0.30 2.87
CA VAL A 96 -6.62 1.34 3.84
C VAL A 96 -5.35 2.04 4.25
N VAL A 97 -5.30 3.36 4.10
CA VAL A 97 -4.17 4.18 4.57
C VAL A 97 -4.62 5.07 5.72
N THR A 98 -3.91 4.98 6.84
CA THR A 98 -4.19 5.73 8.07
C THR A 98 -2.98 6.55 8.50
N ASN A 99 -3.19 7.55 9.35
CA ASN A 99 -2.10 8.33 9.95
C ASN A 99 -1.56 7.71 11.27
N SER A 100 -2.20 6.65 11.77
CA SER A 100 -1.87 6.02 13.05
C SER A 100 -2.34 4.57 13.10
N LEU A 101 -1.69 3.77 13.94
CA LEU A 101 -2.10 2.42 14.33
C LEU A 101 -2.76 2.38 15.71
N ASP A 102 -3.11 3.53 16.30
CA ASP A 102 -3.97 3.58 17.48
C ASP A 102 -5.44 3.54 17.06
N ALA A 103 -6.14 2.45 17.36
CA ALA A 103 -7.56 2.26 17.01
C ALA A 103 -8.47 3.40 17.51
N GLY A 104 -8.12 4.04 18.62
CA GLY A 104 -8.87 5.14 19.22
C GLY A 104 -8.60 6.51 18.60
N ASN A 105 -7.46 6.69 17.94
CA ASN A 105 -7.00 7.99 17.42
C ASN A 105 -6.55 7.96 15.95
N LEU A 106 -6.83 6.88 15.22
CA LEU A 106 -6.55 6.82 13.78
C LEU A 106 -7.58 7.59 12.96
N GLU A 107 -7.06 8.29 11.95
CA GLU A 107 -7.81 8.87 10.85
C GLU A 107 -7.45 8.16 9.56
N VAL A 108 -8.45 7.93 8.71
CA VAL A 108 -8.28 7.32 7.40
C VAL A 108 -7.98 8.41 6.39
N ALA A 109 -6.77 8.38 5.80
CA ALA A 109 -6.42 9.23 4.68
C ALA A 109 -7.21 8.83 3.43
N PHE A 110 -7.26 7.53 3.16
CA PHE A 110 -8.14 6.95 2.14
C PHE A 110 -8.35 5.45 2.35
N ASP A 111 -9.49 4.96 1.87
CA ASP A 111 -9.86 3.53 1.84
C ASP A 111 -10.29 3.20 0.42
N TRP A 112 -9.41 2.54 -0.31
CA TRP A 112 -9.59 2.23 -1.72
C TRP A 112 -9.87 0.77 -1.93
N ASN A 113 -10.79 0.49 -2.84
CA ASN A 113 -11.19 -0.85 -3.22
C ASN A 113 -11.22 -0.98 -4.73
N THR A 114 -10.85 -2.14 -5.26
CA THR A 114 -11.14 -2.43 -6.67
C THR A 114 -12.67 -2.58 -6.82
N PRO A 115 -13.28 -2.01 -7.87
CA PRO A 115 -14.74 -2.07 -8.01
C PRO A 115 -15.21 -3.48 -8.37
N ARG A 116 -14.34 -4.29 -8.97
CA ARG A 116 -14.55 -5.69 -9.36
C ARG A 116 -13.21 -6.43 -9.45
N PRO A 117 -13.21 -7.77 -9.45
CA PRO A 117 -12.08 -8.59 -9.89
C PRO A 117 -11.51 -8.17 -11.25
N MET A 118 -10.25 -8.51 -11.48
CA MET A 118 -9.50 -8.29 -12.72
C MET A 118 -9.60 -6.84 -13.21
N ASN A 119 -9.26 -5.90 -12.32
CA ASN A 119 -9.31 -4.48 -12.58
C ASN A 119 -7.96 -3.83 -12.31
N ASN A 120 -7.43 -3.11 -13.31
CA ASN A 120 -6.15 -2.40 -13.20
C ASN A 120 -6.17 -1.22 -12.23
N ARG A 121 -7.34 -0.86 -11.72
CA ARG A 121 -7.54 0.30 -10.86
C ARG A 121 -7.84 -0.09 -9.42
N LEU A 122 -7.04 0.48 -8.52
CA LEU A 122 -7.26 0.51 -7.09
C LEU A 122 -7.37 1.99 -6.66
N GLY A 123 -8.60 2.50 -6.51
CA GLY A 123 -8.84 3.92 -6.24
C GLY A 123 -9.19 4.74 -7.49
N PRO A 124 -8.90 6.05 -7.52
CA PRO A 124 -9.08 6.93 -8.69
C PRO A 124 -8.14 6.58 -9.86
N ASP A 125 -8.53 6.95 -11.08
CA ASP A 125 -7.77 6.62 -12.32
C ASP A 125 -6.37 7.26 -12.31
N ASP A 126 -6.33 8.53 -11.91
CA ASP A 126 -5.14 9.37 -11.82
C ASP A 126 -4.61 9.46 -10.38
N GLY A 127 -5.00 8.56 -9.48
CA GLY A 127 -4.58 8.62 -8.08
C GLY A 127 -5.11 9.85 -7.31
N MET A 128 -4.38 10.26 -6.27
CA MET A 128 -4.68 11.47 -5.51
C MET A 128 -3.40 12.10 -4.96
N THR A 129 -3.48 13.38 -4.58
CA THR A 129 -2.40 14.05 -3.83
C THR A 129 -2.74 14.07 -2.36
N ILE A 130 -1.80 13.64 -1.52
CA ILE A 130 -1.86 13.75 -0.06
C ILE A 130 -0.74 14.66 0.44
N LYS A 131 -0.87 15.13 1.68
CA LYS A 131 0.25 15.79 2.35
C LYS A 131 1.27 14.76 2.78
N GLY A 132 2.53 15.17 2.71
CA GLY A 132 3.68 14.50 3.29
C GLY A 132 3.54 14.16 4.76
N GLY A 133 4.43 13.32 5.27
CA GLY A 133 4.39 12.82 6.65
C GLY A 133 4.46 11.30 6.71
N VAL A 134 3.88 10.75 7.77
CA VAL A 134 3.95 9.32 8.05
C VAL A 134 2.56 8.71 8.01
N TYR A 135 2.43 7.63 7.26
CA TYR A 135 1.18 6.89 7.10
C TYR A 135 1.40 5.39 7.29
N TYR A 136 0.31 4.65 7.47
CA TYR A 136 0.29 3.21 7.60
C TYR A 136 -0.69 2.63 6.59
N ALA A 137 -0.21 1.75 5.71
CA ALA A 137 -1.01 1.08 4.71
C ALA A 137 -1.33 -0.37 5.14
N LEU A 138 -2.60 -0.73 5.06
CA LEU A 138 -3.11 -2.09 5.26
C LEU A 138 -3.61 -2.61 3.92
N ALA A 139 -3.06 -3.73 3.44
CA ALA A 139 -3.47 -4.37 2.19
C ALA A 139 -4.20 -5.68 2.44
N ALA A 140 -5.35 -5.85 1.79
CA ALA A 140 -6.17 -7.04 1.98
C ALA A 140 -7.01 -7.35 0.74
N HIS A 141 -7.49 -8.59 0.65
CA HIS A 141 -8.41 -9.04 -0.39
C HIS A 141 -9.73 -9.53 0.21
N ARG A 142 -10.80 -9.43 -0.58
CA ARG A 142 -12.14 -9.80 -0.15
C ARG A 142 -12.27 -11.32 -0.10
N TYR A 143 -12.67 -11.84 1.06
CA TYR A 143 -13.09 -13.22 1.23
C TYR A 143 -14.45 -13.25 1.91
N ASP A 144 -15.50 -13.56 1.13
CA ASP A 144 -16.89 -13.57 1.57
C ASP A 144 -17.36 -12.26 2.24
N ASP A 145 -17.51 -12.25 3.57
CA ASP A 145 -17.99 -11.14 4.37
C ASP A 145 -16.86 -10.28 5.00
N HIS A 146 -15.61 -10.74 4.95
CA HIS A 146 -14.45 -10.11 5.57
C HIS A 146 -13.29 -9.90 4.59
N TRP A 147 -12.19 -9.36 5.11
CA TRP A 147 -10.95 -9.13 4.38
C TRP A 147 -9.84 -10.00 4.94
N ILE A 148 -9.06 -10.63 4.06
CA ILE A 148 -7.87 -11.38 4.44
C ILE A 148 -6.65 -10.55 4.08
N ALA A 149 -5.74 -10.37 5.03
CA ALA A 149 -4.50 -9.62 4.83
C ALA A 149 -3.64 -10.25 3.74
N ASN A 150 -3.07 -9.41 2.89
CA ASN A 150 -2.16 -9.83 1.83
C ASN A 150 -0.73 -9.94 2.35
N ARG A 151 0.06 -10.77 1.70
CA ARG A 151 1.52 -10.68 1.75
C ARG A 151 1.95 -9.39 1.07
N THR A 152 2.99 -8.72 1.57
CA THR A 152 3.48 -7.47 1.00
C THR A 152 4.95 -7.59 0.59
N LEU A 153 5.37 -6.69 -0.30
CA LEU A 153 6.77 -6.37 -0.57
C LEU A 153 6.90 -4.85 -0.64
N GLU A 154 7.92 -4.33 0.03
CA GLU A 154 8.30 -2.92 -0.01
C GLU A 154 9.38 -2.73 -1.07
N ASP A 155 9.07 -1.98 -2.13
CA ASP A 155 10.00 -1.66 -3.20
C ASP A 155 10.45 -0.20 -3.08
N ASN A 156 11.47 -0.03 -2.23
CA ASN A 156 12.13 1.24 -1.96
C ASN A 156 13.22 1.59 -2.98
N GLU A 157 13.57 0.67 -3.87
CA GLU A 157 14.57 0.91 -4.93
C GLU A 157 13.91 1.50 -6.19
N TRP A 158 12.58 1.48 -6.28
CA TRP A 158 11.86 2.11 -7.38
C TRP A 158 11.97 3.64 -7.33
N ASP A 159 12.53 4.23 -8.39
CA ASP A 159 12.82 5.66 -8.52
C ASP A 159 11.60 6.58 -8.78
N GLY A 160 10.38 6.06 -8.64
CA GLY A 160 9.16 6.81 -8.94
C GLY A 160 8.86 6.98 -10.43
N GLY A 161 9.65 6.37 -11.32
CA GLY A 161 9.49 6.50 -12.77
C GLY A 161 9.64 7.95 -13.22
N ASP A 162 8.57 8.53 -13.78
CA ASP A 162 8.59 9.91 -14.28
C ASP A 162 8.69 10.98 -13.18
N ALA A 163 8.41 10.62 -11.92
CA ALA A 163 8.38 11.55 -10.80
C ALA A 163 9.74 11.87 -10.17
N SER A 164 10.85 11.34 -10.69
CA SER A 164 12.22 11.45 -10.14
C SER A 164 12.46 10.80 -8.77
N ASN A 165 11.44 10.74 -7.91
CA ASN A 165 11.49 10.05 -6.63
C ASN A 165 10.18 9.29 -6.34
N GLY A 166 10.31 8.18 -5.64
CA GLY A 166 9.17 7.43 -5.16
C GLY A 166 9.55 6.16 -4.43
N PHE A 167 8.53 5.41 -4.04
CA PHE A 167 8.61 4.01 -3.66
C PHE A 167 7.23 3.39 -3.86
N ARG A 168 7.13 2.07 -3.77
CA ARG A 168 5.84 1.39 -3.86
C ARG A 168 5.72 0.23 -2.88
N MET A 169 4.51 0.03 -2.42
CA MET A 169 4.09 -1.17 -1.72
C MET A 169 3.40 -2.09 -2.72
N LEU A 170 3.87 -3.33 -2.79
CA LEU A 170 3.28 -4.40 -3.59
C LEU A 170 2.57 -5.38 -2.66
N ALA A 171 1.51 -6.03 -3.11
CA ALA A 171 0.86 -7.08 -2.33
C ALA A 171 0.28 -8.22 -3.16
N ALA A 172 0.23 -9.42 -2.56
CA ALA A 172 -0.30 -10.65 -3.13
C ALA A 172 -1.22 -11.37 -2.12
N SER A 173 -2.36 -11.86 -2.58
CA SER A 173 -3.39 -12.51 -1.75
C SER A 173 -3.17 -13.99 -1.50
N LYS A 174 -2.52 -14.70 -2.42
CA LYS A 174 -2.28 -16.15 -2.29
C LYS A 174 -0.89 -16.44 -1.76
N ASP A 175 -0.75 -17.55 -1.04
CA ASP A 175 0.55 -18.06 -0.58
C ASP A 175 1.27 -18.91 -1.63
N ASP A 176 0.51 -19.53 -2.53
CA ASP A 176 1.02 -20.43 -3.58
C ASP A 176 1.38 -19.73 -4.89
N ALA A 177 1.12 -18.42 -4.99
CA ALA A 177 1.44 -17.62 -6.15
C ALA A 177 2.01 -16.25 -5.73
N ASN A 178 3.20 -15.92 -6.23
CA ASN A 178 3.84 -14.63 -5.98
C ASN A 178 3.36 -13.57 -6.99
N GLU A 179 2.04 -13.32 -6.99
CA GLU A 179 1.39 -12.31 -7.84
C GLU A 179 1.37 -10.94 -7.15
N PHE A 180 2.53 -10.32 -6.94
CA PHE A 180 2.65 -9.02 -6.26
C PHE A 180 2.11 -7.83 -7.09
N CYS A 181 1.60 -8.10 -8.29
CA CYS A 181 0.79 -7.17 -9.05
C CYS A 181 -0.62 -6.98 -8.51
N GLU A 182 -1.08 -7.80 -7.56
CA GLU A 182 -2.46 -7.74 -7.11
C GLU A 182 -2.80 -6.43 -6.41
N ILE A 183 -1.85 -5.83 -5.69
CA ILE A 183 -1.90 -4.44 -5.27
C ILE A 183 -0.53 -3.83 -5.59
N CYS A 184 -0.53 -2.66 -6.23
CA CYS A 184 0.64 -1.79 -6.38
C CYS A 184 0.22 -0.39 -5.96
N LEU A 185 0.66 0.02 -4.77
CA LEU A 185 0.42 1.35 -4.22
C LEU A 185 1.71 2.16 -4.30
N SER A 186 1.77 3.09 -5.24
CA SER A 186 2.94 3.90 -5.53
C SER A 186 2.80 5.28 -4.89
N PHE A 187 3.87 5.74 -4.24
CA PHE A 187 4.01 7.09 -3.70
C PHE A 187 5.12 7.78 -4.48
N THR A 188 4.85 8.98 -4.98
CA THR A 188 5.75 9.71 -5.87
C THR A 188 5.73 11.19 -5.56
N TRP A 189 6.86 11.87 -5.72
CA TRP A 189 6.97 13.31 -5.49
C TRP A 189 8.09 13.88 -6.34
N ASN A 190 7.95 15.14 -6.74
CA ASN A 190 9.01 15.88 -7.41
C ASN A 190 9.75 16.75 -6.37
N GLU A 191 11.05 16.93 -6.55
CA GLU A 191 11.86 17.92 -5.79
C GLU A 191 11.56 19.36 -6.19
#